data_AF-A0A9P6G9F2-F1
#
_entry.id   AF-A0A9P6G9F2-F1
#
_cell.length_a   1.000
_cell.length_b   1.000
_cell.length_c   1.000
_cell.angle_alpha   90.00
_cell.angle_beta   90.00
_cell.angle_gamma   90.00
#
_symmetry.space_group_name_H-M   'P 1'
#
loop_
_entity.id
_entity.type
_entity.pdbx_description
1 polymer ?
#
loop_
_entity_poly.entity_id
_entity_poly.type
_entity_poly.pdbx_seq_one_letter_code
_entity_poly.pdbx_strand_id
1 'polypeptide(L)'
;MTPNTGRRQQSLSLADAIAKVCTAAKTIELRENVKPHERNRIKEAFEMLIKPLAPDAMDGKKKDLEYDQLLRRLNKSGDAQLVMVCIVGLGRSALLSLREKVKLHLAEEMKSCRDKWDTQTIQSVARECWTEGHITPFIANHKSDKNSFLKYGFAY
;
A
#
# COMPACT_ATOMS: atom_id res chain seq x y z
N MET A 1 33.83 21.33 -10.40
CA MET A 1 33.71 19.95 -9.88
C MET A 1 32.51 19.89 -8.96
N THR A 2 31.39 19.31 -9.40
CA THR A 2 30.19 19.13 -8.58
C THR A 2 30.26 17.78 -7.86
N PRO A 3 29.94 17.70 -6.56
CA PRO A 3 29.97 16.42 -5.85
C PRO A 3 28.74 15.60 -6.27
N ASN A 4 29.02 14.46 -6.88
CA ASN A 4 28.05 13.43 -7.21
C ASN A 4 27.46 12.87 -5.90
N THR A 5 26.29 13.36 -5.51
CA THR A 5 25.52 12.82 -4.39
C THR A 5 24.86 11.51 -4.82
N GLY A 6 25.67 10.46 -4.88
CA GLY A 6 25.16 9.10 -4.87
C GLY A 6 24.30 8.96 -3.62
N ARG A 7 22.97 8.93 -3.78
CA ARG A 7 22.05 8.48 -2.74
C ARG A 7 22.43 7.05 -2.40
N ARG A 8 23.32 6.86 -1.43
CA ARG A 8 23.49 5.58 -0.74
C ARG A 8 22.10 5.27 -0.19
N GLN A 9 21.40 4.32 -0.82
CA GLN A 9 20.19 3.75 -0.27
C GLN A 9 20.59 3.08 1.05
N GLN A 10 20.50 3.83 2.15
CA GLN A 10 20.61 3.26 3.48
C GLN A 10 19.42 2.32 3.63
N SER A 11 19.70 1.02 3.57
CA SER A 11 18.71 -0.01 3.83
C SER A 11 18.14 0.21 5.24
N LEU A 12 16.83 0.43 5.32
CA LEU A 12 16.13 0.67 6.57
C LEU A 12 16.34 -0.49 7.55
N SER A 13 16.73 -0.21 8.79
CA SER A 13 16.85 -1.23 9.84
C SER A 13 15.47 -1.69 10.32
N LEU A 14 15.41 -2.82 11.01
CA LEU A 14 14.17 -3.33 11.61
C LEU A 14 13.60 -2.36 12.66
N ALA A 15 14.44 -1.84 13.53
CA ALA A 15 14.03 -0.86 14.55
C ALA A 15 13.49 0.42 13.92
N ASP A 16 14.14 0.94 12.87
CA ASP A 16 13.66 2.12 12.15
C ASP A 16 12.33 1.87 11.44
N ALA A 17 12.16 0.66 10.88
CA ALA A 17 10.91 0.27 10.24
C ALA A 17 9.75 0.27 11.25
N ILE A 18 9.94 -0.38 12.40
CA ILE A 18 8.94 -0.42 13.49
C ILE A 18 8.64 0.99 13.98
N ALA A 19 9.67 1.80 14.24
CA ALA A 19 9.50 3.18 14.70
C ALA A 19 8.67 4.03 13.73
N LYS A 20 8.92 3.89 12.41
CA LYS A 20 8.13 4.58 11.38
C LYS A 20 6.68 4.11 11.35
N VAL A 21 6.43 2.81 11.47
CA VAL A 21 5.05 2.28 11.48
C VAL A 21 4.30 2.75 12.73
N CYS A 22 4.90 2.68 13.92
CA CYS A 22 4.28 3.20 15.14
C CYS A 22 4.04 4.72 15.08
N THR A 23 4.95 5.48 14.47
CA THR A 23 4.77 6.93 14.28
C THR A 23 3.61 7.22 13.32
N ALA A 24 3.48 6.43 12.26
CA ALA A 24 2.35 6.54 11.33
C ALA A 24 1.02 6.20 12.03
N ALA A 25 0.97 5.13 12.82
CA ALA A 25 -0.20 4.78 13.62
C ALA A 25 -0.65 5.95 14.52
N LYS A 26 0.27 6.51 15.32
CA LYS A 26 -0.01 7.70 16.15
C LYS A 26 -0.47 8.89 15.33
N THR A 27 0.10 9.10 14.14
CA THR A 27 -0.29 10.20 13.26
C THR A 27 -1.70 10.01 12.70
N ILE A 28 -2.09 8.77 12.40
CA ILE A 28 -3.46 8.44 11.97
C ILE A 28 -4.43 8.67 13.13
N GLU A 29 -4.08 8.25 14.34
CA GLU A 29 -4.91 8.48 15.54
C GLU A 29 -5.14 9.96 15.79
N LEU A 30 -4.07 10.77 15.78
CA LEU A 30 -4.18 12.21 16.01
C LEU A 30 -5.00 12.94 14.93
N ARG A 31 -5.07 12.39 13.73
CA ARG A 31 -5.87 12.93 12.63
C ARG A 31 -7.25 12.29 12.51
N GLU A 32 -7.47 11.20 13.24
CA GLU A 32 -8.60 10.29 13.11
C GLU A 32 -8.82 9.73 11.69
N ASN A 33 -7.85 9.91 10.79
CA ASN A 33 -7.95 9.54 9.37
C ASN A 33 -6.58 9.52 8.66
N VAL A 34 -6.56 8.95 7.46
CA VAL A 34 -5.43 8.96 6.51
C VAL A 34 -5.61 10.04 5.44
N LYS A 35 -4.51 10.53 4.87
CA LYS A 35 -4.57 11.49 3.76
C LYS A 35 -5.10 10.83 2.48
N PRO A 36 -5.70 11.61 1.55
CA PRO A 36 -6.25 11.05 0.31
C PRO A 36 -5.25 10.21 -0.51
N HIS A 37 -4.00 10.64 -0.62
CA HIS A 37 -2.98 9.90 -1.37
C HIS A 37 -2.47 8.65 -0.62
N GLU A 38 -2.52 8.65 0.72
CA GLU A 38 -2.22 7.46 1.53
C GLU A 38 -3.34 6.44 1.36
N ARG A 39 -4.60 6.90 1.40
CA ARG A 39 -5.80 6.10 1.16
C ARG A 39 -5.76 5.38 -0.18
N ASN A 40 -5.38 6.07 -1.27
CA ASN A 40 -5.24 5.43 -2.58
C ASN A 40 -4.21 4.28 -2.57
N ARG A 41 -3.05 4.47 -1.92
CA ARG A 41 -2.03 3.41 -1.79
C ARG A 41 -2.53 2.23 -0.96
N ILE A 42 -3.31 2.50 0.10
CA ILE A 42 -3.91 1.46 0.93
C ILE A 42 -4.90 0.63 0.09
N LYS A 43 -5.76 1.29 -0.70
CA LYS A 43 -6.69 0.62 -1.61
C LYS A 43 -5.98 -0.26 -2.63
N GLU A 44 -4.95 0.25 -3.28
CA GLU A 44 -4.13 -0.54 -4.22
C GLU A 44 -3.53 -1.79 -3.55
N ALA A 45 -3.04 -1.67 -2.31
CA ALA A 45 -2.50 -2.79 -1.55
C ALA A 45 -3.59 -3.80 -1.15
N PHE A 46 -4.78 -3.34 -0.76
CA PHE A 46 -5.90 -4.21 -0.43
C PHE A 46 -6.44 -4.94 -1.66
N GLU A 47 -6.55 -4.27 -2.81
CA GLU A 47 -6.88 -4.91 -4.08
C GLU A 47 -5.93 -6.06 -4.44
N MET A 48 -4.64 -5.93 -4.15
CA MET A 48 -3.67 -7.02 -4.36
C MET A 48 -3.94 -8.21 -3.43
N LEU A 49 -4.28 -7.96 -2.16
CA LEU A 49 -4.59 -9.03 -1.20
C LEU A 49 -5.80 -9.88 -1.62
N ILE A 50 -6.79 -9.26 -2.25
CA ILE A 50 -8.04 -9.89 -2.69
C ILE A 50 -7.82 -10.74 -3.95
N LYS A 51 -7.01 -10.24 -4.89
CA LYS A 51 -6.74 -10.96 -6.14
C LYS A 51 -5.99 -12.26 -5.84
N PRO A 52 -6.31 -13.38 -6.50
CA PRO A 52 -5.51 -14.59 -6.39
C PRO A 52 -4.09 -14.32 -6.84
N LEU A 53 -3.12 -14.93 -6.17
CA LEU A 53 -1.73 -14.83 -6.60
C LEU A 53 -1.58 -15.50 -7.96
N ALA A 54 -1.30 -14.72 -9.01
CA ALA A 54 -1.08 -15.26 -10.34
C ALA A 54 0.22 -16.08 -10.34
N PRO A 55 0.18 -17.39 -10.65
CA PRO A 55 1.37 -18.25 -10.59
C PRO A 55 2.46 -17.87 -11.61
N ASP A 56 2.08 -17.27 -12.73
CA ASP A 56 2.90 -17.20 -13.94
C ASP A 56 3.32 -15.77 -14.30
N ALA A 57 3.77 -15.01 -13.31
CA ALA A 57 4.29 -13.68 -13.54
C ALA A 57 5.65 -13.77 -14.27
N MET A 58 5.61 -13.84 -15.61
CA MET A 58 6.72 -13.63 -16.54
C MET A 58 7.65 -12.49 -16.05
N ASP A 59 8.96 -12.63 -16.29
CA ASP A 59 10.12 -11.91 -15.73
C ASP A 59 10.02 -10.38 -15.47
N GLY A 60 8.99 -9.69 -15.95
CA GLY A 60 8.73 -8.26 -15.70
C GLY A 60 7.99 -7.92 -14.39
N LYS A 61 7.40 -8.88 -13.66
CA LYS A 61 6.54 -8.60 -12.48
C LYS A 61 7.08 -9.09 -11.13
N LYS A 62 8.37 -9.45 -11.05
CA LYS A 62 8.99 -9.97 -9.82
C LYS A 62 8.79 -9.08 -8.59
N LYS A 63 8.92 -7.75 -8.74
CA LYS A 63 8.72 -6.81 -7.63
C LYS A 63 7.27 -6.76 -7.15
N ASP A 64 6.30 -6.94 -8.05
CA ASP A 64 4.89 -6.96 -7.67
C ASP A 64 4.55 -8.25 -6.93
N LEU A 65 5.13 -9.37 -7.35
CA LEU A 65 5.04 -10.64 -6.64
C LEU A 65 5.66 -10.57 -5.24
N GLU A 66 6.88 -10.02 -5.11
CA GLU A 66 7.54 -9.82 -3.83
C GLU A 66 6.74 -8.90 -2.91
N TYR A 67 6.15 -7.83 -3.47
CA TYR A 67 5.30 -6.92 -2.73
C TYR A 67 4.04 -7.62 -2.23
N ASP A 68 3.30 -8.32 -3.11
CA ASP A 68 2.10 -9.07 -2.76
C ASP A 68 2.37 -10.11 -1.66
N GLN A 69 3.45 -10.89 -1.79
CA GLN A 69 3.86 -11.86 -0.77
C GLN A 69 4.11 -11.19 0.59
N LEU A 70 4.76 -10.03 0.60
CA LEU A 70 4.97 -9.26 1.82
C LEU A 70 3.65 -8.76 2.43
N LEU A 71 2.74 -8.23 1.61
CA LEU A 71 1.41 -7.80 2.07
C LEU A 71 0.64 -8.97 2.69
N ARG A 72 0.66 -10.15 2.06
CA ARG A 72 -0.01 -11.35 2.61
C ARG A 72 0.59 -11.80 3.93
N ARG A 73 1.92 -11.72 4.11
CA ARG A 73 2.58 -12.03 5.39
C ARG A 73 2.15 -11.06 6.49
N LEU A 74 2.08 -9.76 6.18
CA LEU A 74 1.59 -8.73 7.10
C LEU A 74 0.11 -8.97 7.44
N ASN A 75 -0.73 -9.24 6.45
CA ASN A 75 -2.16 -9.50 6.66
C ASN A 75 -2.40 -10.75 7.53
N LYS A 76 -1.64 -11.83 7.33
CA LYS A 76 -1.71 -13.02 8.19
C LYS A 76 -1.28 -12.74 9.63
N SER A 77 -0.58 -11.63 9.87
CA SER A 77 0.04 -11.32 11.15
C SER A 77 -0.74 -10.32 11.98
N GLY A 78 -1.38 -9.35 11.35
CA GLY A 78 -2.13 -8.31 12.03
C GLY A 78 -3.24 -7.72 11.16
N ASP A 79 -3.78 -8.56 10.27
CA ASP A 79 -4.92 -8.26 9.41
C ASP A 79 -4.72 -6.99 8.55
N ALA A 80 -5.83 -6.43 8.06
CA ALA A 80 -5.83 -5.26 7.19
C ALA A 80 -5.24 -4.01 7.87
N GLN A 81 -5.36 -3.92 9.19
CA GLN A 81 -4.85 -2.84 10.02
C GLN A 81 -3.32 -2.78 9.93
N LEU A 82 -2.63 -3.91 10.14
CA LEU A 82 -1.16 -3.96 10.07
C LEU A 82 -0.66 -3.60 8.68
N VAL A 83 -1.33 -4.10 7.64
CA VAL A 83 -1.01 -3.77 6.26
C VAL A 83 -1.13 -2.26 6.05
N MET A 84 -2.26 -1.67 6.44
CA MET A 84 -2.51 -0.24 6.29
C MET A 84 -1.42 0.61 6.96
N VAL A 85 -1.11 0.38 8.24
CA VAL A 85 -0.10 1.19 8.96
C VAL A 85 1.30 1.01 8.36
N CYS A 86 1.63 -0.18 7.82
CA CYS A 86 2.88 -0.40 7.08
C CYS A 86 2.91 0.37 5.76
N ILE A 87 1.80 0.45 5.02
CA ILE A 87 1.71 1.25 3.79
C ILE A 87 1.90 2.73 4.09
N VAL A 88 1.28 3.24 5.15
CA VAL A 88 1.39 4.65 5.51
C VAL A 88 2.78 5.00 6.05
N GLY A 89 3.32 4.18 6.95
CA GLY A 89 4.61 4.47 7.61
C GLY A 89 5.84 4.24 6.75
N LEU A 90 5.80 3.27 5.85
CA LEU A 90 6.96 2.88 5.02
C LEU A 90 6.73 3.20 3.55
N GLY A 91 5.53 2.93 3.05
CA GLY A 91 5.23 3.00 1.62
C GLY A 91 5.82 1.83 0.83
N ARG A 92 5.31 1.64 -0.39
CA ARG A 92 5.67 0.52 -1.27
C ARG A 92 7.17 0.44 -1.56
N SER A 93 7.80 1.57 -1.90
CA SER A 93 9.23 1.59 -2.25
C SER A 93 10.12 1.17 -1.10
N ALA A 94 9.83 1.63 0.13
CA ALA A 94 10.62 1.24 1.30
C ALA A 94 10.38 -0.23 1.66
N LEU A 95 9.12 -0.69 1.65
CA LEU A 95 8.76 -2.09 1.88
C LEU A 95 9.50 -3.05 0.93
N LEU A 96 9.57 -2.70 -0.35
CA LEU A 96 10.32 -3.49 -1.34
C LEU A 96 11.82 -3.45 -1.12
N SER A 97 12.35 -2.31 -0.66
CA SER A 97 13.79 -2.09 -0.42
C SER A 97 14.26 -2.64 0.94
N LEU A 98 13.36 -3.18 1.78
CA LEU A 98 13.75 -3.85 3.01
C LEU A 98 14.62 -5.07 2.70
N ARG A 99 15.65 -5.30 3.54
CA ARG A 99 16.42 -6.54 3.48
C ARG A 99 15.52 -7.72 3.82
N GLU A 100 15.79 -8.89 3.27
CA GLU A 100 14.95 -10.08 3.51
C GLU A 100 14.81 -10.40 5.01
N LYS A 101 15.90 -10.34 5.78
CA LYS A 101 15.86 -10.50 7.24
C LYS A 101 14.87 -9.53 7.91
N VAL A 102 14.82 -8.27 7.45
CA VAL A 102 13.87 -7.29 7.99
C VAL A 102 12.45 -7.62 7.58
N LYS A 103 12.20 -8.01 6.31
CA LYS A 103 10.88 -8.44 5.83
C LYS A 103 10.33 -9.62 6.63
N LEU A 104 11.18 -10.58 6.98
CA LEU A 104 10.82 -11.78 7.75
C LEU A 104 10.41 -11.44 9.18
N HIS A 105 11.22 -10.63 9.88
CA HIS A 105 10.97 -10.29 11.29
C HIS A 105 9.96 -9.16 11.48
N LEU A 106 9.73 -8.29 10.48
CA LEU A 106 8.84 -7.13 10.63
C LEU A 106 7.45 -7.55 11.09
N ALA A 107 6.86 -8.57 10.48
CA ALA A 107 5.51 -9.00 10.82
C ALA A 107 5.42 -9.54 12.25
N GLU A 108 6.45 -10.26 12.71
CA GLU A 108 6.54 -10.84 14.06
C GLU A 108 6.77 -9.76 15.12
N GLU A 109 7.71 -8.84 14.90
CA GLU A 109 7.95 -7.72 15.82
C GLU A 109 6.75 -6.79 15.94
N MET A 110 6.04 -6.56 14.83
CA MET A 110 4.83 -5.75 14.84
C MET A 110 3.70 -6.42 15.63
N LYS A 111 3.61 -7.76 15.68
CA LYS A 111 2.70 -8.46 16.61
C LYS A 111 3.06 -8.19 18.06
N SER A 112 4.34 -8.23 18.41
CA SER A 112 4.81 -7.96 19.77
C SER A 112 4.53 -6.52 20.22
N CYS A 113 4.40 -5.59 19.28
CA CYS A 113 4.05 -4.19 19.54
C CYS A 113 2.60 -3.84 19.15
N ARG A 114 1.68 -4.82 19.12
CA ARG A 114 0.28 -4.64 18.68
C ARG A 114 -0.43 -3.46 19.34
N ASP A 115 -0.25 -3.31 20.65
CA ASP A 115 -0.89 -2.28 21.46
C ASP A 115 -0.54 -0.84 21.02
N LYS A 116 0.53 -0.66 20.24
CA LYS A 116 0.99 0.65 19.74
C LYS A 116 0.36 1.08 18.43
N TRP A 117 -0.35 0.18 17.74
CA TRP A 117 -0.91 0.46 16.42
C TRP A 117 -2.28 -0.16 16.17
N ASP A 118 -2.76 -1.10 16.99
CA ASP A 118 -4.09 -1.69 16.83
C ASP A 118 -5.12 -0.99 17.71
N THR A 119 -5.43 0.26 17.37
CA THR A 119 -6.45 1.05 18.06
C THR A 119 -7.77 1.06 17.30
N GLN A 120 -8.86 1.37 18.00
CA GLN A 120 -10.20 1.42 17.41
C GLN A 120 -10.27 2.35 16.19
N THR A 121 -9.58 3.50 16.25
CA THR A 121 -9.48 4.44 15.13
C THR A 121 -8.83 3.79 13.91
N ILE A 122 -7.71 3.10 14.10
CA ILE A 122 -6.99 2.41 13.02
C ILE A 122 -7.83 1.28 12.44
N GLN A 123 -8.55 0.54 13.29
CA GLN A 123 -9.48 -0.51 12.84
C GLN A 123 -10.62 0.07 12.00
N SER A 124 -11.20 1.22 12.41
CA SER A 124 -12.27 1.89 11.65
C SER A 124 -11.78 2.34 10.28
N VAL A 125 -10.64 3.04 10.23
CA VAL A 125 -10.07 3.54 8.97
C VAL A 125 -9.68 2.41 8.03
N ALA A 126 -9.09 1.32 8.56
CA ALA A 126 -8.75 0.15 7.77
C ALA A 126 -10.00 -0.50 7.17
N ARG A 127 -11.08 -0.63 7.96
CA ARG A 127 -12.37 -1.15 7.49
C ARG A 127 -12.97 -0.29 6.40
N GLU A 128 -12.99 1.03 6.58
CA GLU A 128 -13.46 1.97 5.55
C GLU A 128 -12.69 1.80 4.24
N CYS A 129 -11.35 1.83 4.31
CA CYS A 129 -10.48 1.66 3.15
C CYS A 129 -10.70 0.31 2.46
N TRP A 130 -10.92 -0.74 3.24
CA TRP A 130 -11.26 -2.07 2.73
C TRP A 130 -12.59 -2.02 1.97
N THR A 131 -13.67 -1.57 2.61
CA THR A 131 -15.01 -1.50 1.97
C THR A 131 -15.05 -0.60 0.74
N GLU A 132 -14.39 0.55 0.76
CA GLU A 132 -14.33 1.45 -0.40
C GLU A 132 -13.56 0.82 -1.58
N GLY A 133 -12.47 0.08 -1.31
CA GLY A 133 -11.73 -0.67 -2.33
C GLY A 133 -12.53 -1.83 -2.95
N HIS A 134 -13.60 -2.27 -2.28
CA HIS A 134 -14.49 -3.33 -2.74
C HIS A 134 -15.72 -2.85 -3.53
N ILE A 135 -16.10 -1.57 -3.39
CA ILE A 135 -17.38 -1.06 -3.93
C ILE A 135 -17.21 -0.34 -5.27
N THR A 136 -16.00 0.09 -5.68
CA THR A 136 -15.86 0.86 -6.93
C THR A 136 -14.96 0.17 -7.97
N PRO A 137 -15.49 -0.19 -9.16
CA PRO A 137 -14.68 -0.12 -10.35
C PRO A 137 -14.35 1.37 -10.56
N PHE A 138 -13.10 1.74 -10.28
CA PHE A 138 -12.59 3.07 -10.60
C PHE A 138 -12.59 3.22 -12.12
N ILE A 139 -13.65 3.82 -12.69
CA ILE A 139 -13.66 4.30 -14.06
C ILE A 139 -12.71 5.49 -14.13
N ALA A 140 -11.43 5.21 -14.33
CA ALA A 140 -10.50 6.18 -14.89
C ALA A 140 -10.50 6.02 -16.39
N ASN A 141 -11.06 7.02 -17.09
CA ASN A 141 -10.68 7.56 -18.41
C ASN A 141 -11.90 8.36 -18.94
N HIS A 142 -11.79 9.52 -19.59
CA HIS A 142 -10.64 10.15 -20.21
C HIS A 142 -10.91 11.67 -20.33
N LYS A 143 -9.87 12.49 -20.20
CA LYS A 143 -9.89 13.91 -20.61
C LYS A 143 -10.15 14.02 -22.11
N SER A 144 -10.86 15.09 -22.48
CA SER A 144 -10.89 15.80 -23.77
C SER A 144 -10.64 14.98 -25.04
N ASP A 145 -11.62 14.95 -25.93
CA ASP A 145 -11.34 15.35 -27.30
C ASP A 145 -12.42 16.27 -27.86
N LYS A 146 -11.95 17.38 -28.44
CA LYS A 146 -12.75 18.30 -29.22
C LYS A 146 -12.83 17.72 -30.63
N ASN A 147 -14.03 17.73 -31.19
CA ASN A 147 -14.27 17.89 -32.63
C ASN A 147 -13.76 16.76 -33.55
N SER A 148 -14.64 15.83 -33.91
CA SER A 148 -14.62 15.27 -35.27
C SER A 148 -15.92 14.54 -35.66
N PHE A 149 -16.54 15.09 -36.71
CA PHE A 149 -17.12 14.41 -37.86
C PHE A 149 -18.41 13.56 -37.73
N LEU A 150 -19.50 14.20 -38.21
CA LEU A 150 -20.28 13.82 -39.40
C LEU A 150 -20.89 12.41 -39.53
N LYS A 151 -22.19 12.43 -39.88
CA LYS A 151 -22.94 11.52 -40.78
C LYS A 151 -23.07 10.07 -40.31
N TYR A 152 -24.30 9.62 -40.09
CA TYR A 152 -25.15 8.93 -41.08
C TYR A 152 -26.52 8.67 -40.43
N GLY A 153 -27.61 8.95 -41.16
CA GLY A 153 -28.96 8.64 -40.69
C GLY A 153 -29.31 7.15 -40.86
N PHE A 154 -30.42 6.73 -40.26
CA PHE A 154 -31.33 5.74 -40.85
C PHE A 154 -32.72 5.89 -40.20
N ALA A 155 -33.73 5.71 -41.05
CA ALA A 155 -35.15 5.84 -40.83
C ALA A 155 -35.72 4.83 -39.83
N TYR A 156 -36.86 5.17 -39.22
CA TYR A 156 -38.14 4.46 -39.36
C TYR A 156 -39.29 5.44 -39.11
#